data_AF-A0A5J4QGW4-F1
#
_entry.id   AF-A0A5J4QGW4-F1
#
_cell.length_a   1.000
_cell.length_b   1.000
_cell.length_c   1.000
_cell.angle_alpha   90.00
_cell.angle_beta   90.00
_cell.angle_gamma   90.00
#
_symmetry.space_group_name_H-M   'P 1'
#
loop_
_entity.id
_entity.type
_entity.pdbx_description
1 polymer ?
#
loop_
_entity_poly.entity_id
_entity_poly.type
_entity_poly.pdbx_seq_one_letter_code
_entity_poly.pdbx_strand_id
1 'polypeptide(L)' 'MNNETQLTPEILQAVKNLQREGYVPMLIEQLEEILDFFIDTDLDTSQRLDYIQILRSTQKSLRPFSVEEGGES' A
#
# COMPACT_ATOMS: atom_id res chain seq x y z
N MET A 1 20.04 -25.50 -4.26
CA MET A 1 18.78 -24.83 -3.89
C MET A 1 18.78 -23.50 -4.61
N ASN A 2 18.14 -23.40 -5.76
CA ASN A 2 18.00 -22.13 -6.49
C ASN A 2 16.50 -21.91 -6.70
N ASN A 3 15.84 -21.35 -5.69
CA ASN A 3 14.50 -20.79 -5.85
C ASN A 3 14.65 -19.43 -6.51
N GLU A 4 15.07 -19.40 -7.77
CA GLU A 4 14.91 -18.21 -8.59
C GLU A 4 13.41 -18.09 -8.85
N THR A 5 12.73 -17.26 -8.05
CA THR A 5 11.36 -16.85 -8.34
C THR A 5 11.35 -16.30 -9.76
N GLN A 6 10.76 -17.04 -10.71
CA GLN A 6 10.58 -16.55 -12.07
C GLN A 6 9.60 -15.37 -11.99
N LEU A 7 10.16 -14.16 -11.90
CA LEU A 7 9.39 -12.94 -11.91
C LEU A 7 8.76 -12.83 -13.30
N THR A 8 7.44 -12.98 -13.38
CA THR A 8 6.73 -12.75 -14.62
C THR A 8 6.82 -11.27 -15.01
N PRO A 9 6.64 -10.91 -16.28
CA PRO A 9 6.63 -9.51 -16.72
C PRO A 9 5.69 -8.62 -15.90
N GLU A 10 4.55 -9.16 -15.46
CA GLU A 10 3.57 -8.48 -14.61
C GLU A 10 4.13 -8.18 -13.22
N ILE A 11 4.84 -9.15 -12.61
CA ILE A 11 5.49 -8.96 -11.32
C ILE A 11 6.62 -7.92 -11.44
N LEU A 12 7.43 -7.98 -12.51
CA LEU A 12 8.47 -6.99 -12.79
C LEU A 12 7.89 -5.59 -12.96
N GLN A 13 6.75 -5.45 -13.63
CA GLN A 13 6.09 -4.16 -13.81
C GLN A 13 5.51 -3.64 -12.49
N ALA A 14 4.92 -4.51 -11.67
CA ALA A 14 4.44 -4.14 -10.34
C ALA A 14 5.59 -3.65 -9.45
N VAL A 15 6.73 -4.33 -9.47
CA VAL A 15 7.94 -3.91 -8.73
C VAL A 15 8.46 -2.56 -9.25
N LYS A 16 8.51 -2.35 -10.56
CA LYS A 16 8.91 -1.06 -11.15
C LYS A 16 7.96 0.08 -10.74
N ASN A 17 6.66 -0.17 -10.71
CA ASN A 17 5.68 0.81 -10.26
C ASN A 17 5.90 1.14 -8.78
N LEU A 18 6.13 0.14 -7.93
CA LEU A 18 6.44 0.32 -6.51
C LEU A 18 7.76 1.08 -6.26
N GLN A 19 8.74 0.92 -7.14
CA GLN A 19 10.02 1.64 -7.08
C GLN A 19 9.94 3.07 -7.62
N ARG A 20 8.83 3.46 -8.26
CA ARG A 20 8.67 4.82 -8.75
C ARG A 20 8.56 5.77 -7.56
N GLU A 21 9.40 6.81 -7.57
CA GLU A 21 9.34 7.87 -6.57
C GLU A 21 7.92 8.44 -6.45
N GLY A 22 7.47 8.64 -5.21
CA GLY A 22 6.12 9.11 -4.89
C GLY A 22 4.99 8.10 -5.07
N TYR A 23 5.20 6.92 -5.70
CA TYR A 23 4.11 5.97 -5.95
C TYR A 23 3.61 5.28 -4.67
N VAL A 24 4.53 4.83 -3.80
CA VAL A 24 4.15 4.24 -2.51
C VAL A 24 3.52 5.28 -1.57
N PRO A 25 4.07 6.52 -1.44
CA PRO A 25 3.38 7.61 -0.76
C PRO A 25 1.95 7.87 -1.28
N MET A 26 1.75 7.97 -2.59
CA MET A 26 0.43 8.14 -3.21
C MET A 26 -0.53 7.00 -2.83
N LEU A 27 -0.06 5.74 -2.83
CA LEU A 27 -0.88 4.60 -2.39
C LEU A 27 -1.25 4.67 -0.91
N ILE A 28 -0.34 5.17 -0.06
CA ILE A 28 -0.61 5.37 1.37
C ILE A 28 -1.69 6.44 1.56
N GLU A 29 -1.56 7.59 0.89
CA GLU A 29 -2.55 8.68 0.96
C GLU A 29 -3.93 8.22 0.47
N GLN A 30 -4.01 7.49 -0.65
CA GLN A 30 -5.27 6.95 -1.13
C GLN A 30 -5.91 5.95 -0.15
N LEU A 31 -5.11 5.14 0.54
CA LEU A 31 -5.62 4.25 1.58
C LEU A 31 -6.14 5.02 2.78
N GLU A 32 -5.49 6.13 3.16
CA GLU A 32 -5.93 7.01 4.24
C GLU A 32 -7.25 7.72 3.90
N GLU A 33 -7.40 8.27 2.68
CA GLU A 33 -8.65 8.88 2.23
C GLU A 33 -9.82 7.89 2.23
N ILE A 34 -9.59 6.66 1.79
CA ILE A 34 -10.61 5.60 1.81
C ILE A 34 -10.98 5.27 3.26
N LEU A 35 -10.00 5.16 4.15
CA LEU A 35 -10.21 4.93 5.58
C LEU A 35 -11.05 6.04 6.21
N ASP A 36 -10.77 7.30 5.89
CA ASP A 36 -11.51 8.47 6.37
C ASP A 36 -12.92 8.55 5.78
N PHE A 37 -13.14 8.08 4.56
CA PHE A 37 -14.49 7.94 4.01
C PHE A 37 -15.31 6.88 4.77
N PHE A 38 -14.71 5.72 5.10
CA PHE A 38 -15.35 4.69 5.92
C PHE A 38 -15.60 5.22 7.35
N ILE A 39 -14.63 5.98 7.89
CA ILE A 39 -14.74 7.04 8.91
C ILE A 39 -16.07 7.78 9.11
N ASP A 40 -16.50 8.39 8.02
CA ASP A 40 -17.55 9.41 8.06
C ASP A 40 -18.88 8.88 7.52
N THR A 41 -18.91 7.64 7.02
CA THR A 41 -20.13 6.98 6.54
C THR A 41 -20.80 6.12 7.61
N ASP A 42 -22.13 6.16 7.61
CA ASP A 42 -23.03 5.49 8.55
C ASP A 42 -23.19 3.99 8.20
N LEU A 43 -22.06 3.29 8.17
CA LEU A 43 -21.99 1.84 7.96
C LEU A 43 -22.17 1.12 9.29
N ASP A 44 -22.70 -0.11 9.25
CA ASP A 44 -22.77 -0.96 10.44
C ASP A 44 -21.41 -1.05 11.13
N THR A 45 -21.39 -0.69 12.42
CA THR A 45 -20.17 -0.38 13.18
C THR A 45 -19.19 -1.55 13.23
N SER A 46 -19.68 -2.78 13.15
CA SER A 46 -18.87 -3.99 13.25
C SER A 46 -18.06 -4.25 11.96
N GLN A 47 -18.71 -4.22 10.81
CA GLN A 47 -18.08 -4.46 9.51
C GLN A 47 -17.06 -3.37 9.17
N ARG A 48 -17.36 -2.13 9.53
CA ARG A 48 -16.49 -0.97 9.32
C ARG A 48 -15.16 -1.11 10.08
N LEU A 49 -15.19 -1.58 11.32
CA LEU A 49 -13.98 -1.79 12.12
C LEU A 49 -13.07 -2.86 11.49
N ASP A 50 -13.65 -3.94 10.96
CA ASP A 50 -12.90 -4.99 10.28
C ASP A 50 -12.20 -4.47 9.01
N TYR A 51 -12.91 -3.69 8.18
CA TYR A 51 -12.33 -3.06 6.99
C TYR A 51 -11.21 -2.08 7.33
N ILE A 52 -11.39 -1.25 8.37
CA ILE A 52 -10.36 -0.32 8.84
C ILE A 52 -9.10 -1.06 9.29
N GLN A 53 -9.25 -2.18 10.00
CA GLN A 53 -8.12 -2.99 10.45
C GLN A 53 -7.33 -3.60 9.28
N ILE A 54 -8.03 -4.12 8.26
CA ILE A 54 -7.39 -4.67 7.04
C ILE A 54 -6.60 -3.57 6.33
N LEU A 55 -7.20 -2.40 6.12
CA LEU A 55 -6.58 -1.28 5.42
C LEU A 55 -5.35 -0.74 6.18
N ARG A 56 -5.43 -0.58 7.52
CA ARG A 56 -4.27 -0.20 8.35
C ARG A 56 -3.14 -1.24 8.30
N SER A 57 -3.48 -2.53 8.28
CA SER A 57 -2.50 -3.61 8.14
C SER A 57 -1.77 -3.52 6.80
N THR A 58 -2.51 -3.26 5.72
CA THR A 58 -1.95 -3.04 4.37
C THR A 58 -1.06 -1.82 4.34
N GLN A 59 -1.48 -0.67 4.88
CA GLN A 59 -0.67 0.54 4.96
C GLN A 59 0.66 0.28 5.68
N LYS A 60 0.61 -0.37 6.85
CA LYS A 60 1.80 -0.74 7.62
C LYS A 60 2.75 -1.66 6.83
N SER A 61 2.19 -2.58 6.05
CA SER A 61 2.95 -3.51 5.21
C SER A 61 3.60 -2.83 4.01
N LEU A 62 3.03 -1.73 3.52
CA LEU A 62 3.58 -0.96 2.40
C LEU A 62 4.73 0.00 2.82
N ARG A 63 4.79 0.36 4.11
CA ARG A 63 5.78 1.31 4.64
C ARG A 63 7.25 1.01 4.29
N PRO A 64 7.75 -0.25 4.35
CA PRO A 64 9.14 -0.57 4.00
C PRO A 64 9.49 -0.35 2.52
N PHE A 65 8.49 -0.27 1.65
CA PHE A 65 8.67 -0.01 0.22
C PHE A 65 8.59 1.49 -0.11
N SER A 66 8.29 2.33 0.88
CA SER A 66 8.33 3.78 0.73
C SER A 66 9.77 4.21 0.52
N VAL A 67 10.02 4.86 -0.62
CA VAL A 67 11.27 5.59 -0.84
C VAL A 67 11.06 6.99 -0.27
N GLU A 68 11.96 7.46 0.60
CA GLU A 68 11.96 8.86 1.04
C GLU A 68 12.31 9.74 -0.16
N GLU A 69 11.45 10.70 -0.49
CA GLU A 69 11.75 11.68 -1.54
C GLU A 69 13.00 12.47 -1.14
N GLY A 70 14.03 12.47 -2.00
CA GLY A 70 15.27 13.22 -1.81
C GLY A 70 16.46 12.48 -1.21
N GLY A 71 16.51 11.15 -1.27
CA GLY A 71 17.72 10.38 -0.95
C GLY A 71 18.81 10.54 -2.03
N GLU A 72 19.59 11.61 -1.95
CA GLU A 72 20.86 11.74 -2.69
C GLU A 72 21.73 10.49 -2.45
N SER A 73 22.24 9.89 -3.53
CA SER A 73 23.34 8.93 -3.52
C SER A 73 24.28 9.24 -4.66
#